data_AF-A0A0B8NAD5-F1
#
_entry.id   AF-A0A0B8NAD5-F1
#
_cell.length_a   1.000
_cell.length_b   1.000
_cell.length_c   1.000
_cell.angle_alpha   90.00
_cell.angle_beta   90.00
_cell.angle_gamma   90.00
#
_symmetry.space_group_name_H-M   'P 1'
#
loop_
_entity.id
_entity.type
_entity.pdbx_description
1 polymer ?
#
loop_
_entity_poly.entity_id
_entity_poly.type
_entity_poly.pdbx_seq_one_letter_code
_entity_poly.pdbx_strand_id
1 'polypeptide(L)'
;MAIEWYWALAPMLARTGVDPDDVFDFVDAWMKGNRQVWLRPAVDPTTGLMSLVIWGRADDGTPLAVFARRVGRDIEVYNAEYLAADQAAELEKWEATRND
;
A
#
# COMPACT_ATOMS: atom_id res chain seq x y z
N MET A 1 -1.07 -13.54 13.90
CA MET A 1 -1.94 -12.46 14.42
C MET A 1 -3.11 -12.35 13.48
N ALA A 2 -4.36 -12.34 13.96
CA ALA A 2 -5.52 -12.15 13.10
C ALA A 2 -5.67 -10.65 12.79
N ILE A 3 -5.69 -10.30 11.51
CA ILE A 3 -5.99 -8.93 11.06
C ILE A 3 -7.51 -8.84 10.96
N GLU A 4 -8.09 -7.84 11.61
CA GLU A 4 -9.52 -7.57 11.51
C GLU A 4 -9.77 -6.46 10.48
N TRP A 5 -10.67 -6.70 9.54
CA TRP A 5 -10.94 -5.81 8.42
C TRP A 5 -12.26 -5.07 8.62
N TYR A 6 -12.19 -3.74 8.54
CA TYR A 6 -13.35 -2.85 8.63
C TYR A 6 -13.69 -2.28 7.25
N TRP A 7 -14.77 -2.78 6.66
CA TRP A 7 -15.12 -2.61 5.25
C TRP A 7 -15.80 -1.28 4.89
N ALA A 8 -15.92 -0.35 5.85
CA ALA A 8 -16.72 0.88 5.68
C ALA A 8 -16.24 1.77 4.52
N LEU A 9 -14.97 1.68 4.12
CA LEU A 9 -14.36 2.47 3.05
C LEU A 9 -14.02 1.66 1.79
N ALA A 10 -14.32 0.36 1.75
CA ALA A 10 -14.07 -0.47 0.56
C ALA A 10 -14.71 0.07 -0.73
N PRO A 11 -15.92 0.68 -0.70
CA PRO A 11 -16.51 1.31 -1.90
C PRO A 11 -15.71 2.51 -2.44
N MET A 12 -14.82 3.12 -1.66
CA MET A 12 -13.93 4.18 -2.14
C MET A 12 -12.80 3.60 -3.01
N LEU A 13 -12.31 2.40 -2.67
CA LEU A 13 -11.30 1.68 -3.47
C LEU A 13 -11.86 1.26 -4.83
N ALA A 14 -13.12 0.85 -4.90
CA ALA A 14 -13.78 0.51 -6.17
C ALA A 14 -13.81 1.66 -7.19
N ARG A 15 -13.58 2.91 -6.76
CA ARG A 15 -13.53 4.09 -7.65
C ARG A 15 -12.15 4.37 -8.23
N THR A 16 -11.11 3.68 -7.76
CA THR A 16 -9.72 3.96 -8.12
C THR A 16 -9.27 3.16 -9.35
N GLY A 17 -10.08 2.18 -9.78
CA GLY A 17 -9.76 1.30 -10.90
C GLY A 17 -8.82 0.15 -10.54
N VAL A 18 -8.37 0.08 -9.28
CA VAL A 18 -7.64 -1.07 -8.72
C VAL A 18 -8.65 -2.08 -8.20
N ASP A 19 -8.39 -3.37 -8.41
CA ASP A 19 -9.18 -4.43 -7.79
C ASP A 19 -9.05 -4.34 -6.26
N PRO A 20 -10.15 -4.18 -5.49
CA PRO A 20 -10.07 -4.20 -4.05
C PRO A 20 -9.36 -5.45 -3.50
N ASP A 21 -9.53 -6.62 -4.13
CA ASP A 21 -8.89 -7.87 -3.69
C ASP A 21 -7.36 -7.79 -3.78
N ASP A 22 -6.80 -7.16 -4.82
CA ASP A 22 -5.35 -6.90 -4.92
C ASP A 22 -4.85 -6.08 -3.72
N VAL A 23 -5.63 -5.10 -3.28
CA VAL A 23 -5.29 -4.25 -2.13
C VAL A 23 -5.33 -5.05 -0.82
N PHE A 24 -6.34 -5.90 -0.65
CA PHE A 24 -6.48 -6.74 0.55
C PHE A 24 -5.35 -7.75 0.65
N ASP A 25 -5.10 -8.52 -0.40
CA ASP A 25 -4.06 -9.53 -0.43
C ASP A 25 -2.68 -8.89 -0.26
N PHE A 26 -2.45 -7.74 -0.88
CA PHE A 26 -1.23 -6.96 -0.69
C PHE A 26 -0.99 -6.56 0.77
N VAL A 27 -1.97 -5.93 1.42
CA VAL A 27 -1.83 -5.44 2.79
C VAL A 27 -1.79 -6.60 3.80
N ASP A 28 -2.59 -7.66 3.60
CA ASP A 28 -2.55 -8.86 4.44
C ASP A 28 -1.18 -9.55 4.38
N ALA A 29 -0.65 -9.77 3.18
CA ALA A 29 0.67 -10.38 2.97
C ALA A 29 1.79 -9.52 3.59
N TRP A 30 1.71 -8.20 3.46
CA TRP A 30 2.66 -7.27 4.10
C TRP A 30 2.60 -7.37 5.63
N MET A 31 1.40 -7.28 6.22
CA MET A 31 1.22 -7.30 7.67
C MET A 31 1.58 -8.66 8.29
N LYS A 32 1.52 -9.75 7.50
CA LYS A 32 2.03 -11.08 7.88
C LYS A 32 3.55 -11.24 7.70
N GLY A 33 4.23 -10.27 7.09
CA GLY A 33 5.66 -10.32 6.81
C GLY A 33 6.02 -11.18 5.59
N ASN A 34 5.03 -11.60 4.80
CA ASN A 34 5.23 -12.44 3.62
C ASN A 34 5.49 -11.61 2.35
N ARG A 35 5.28 -10.29 2.42
CA ARG A 35 5.51 -9.37 1.30
C ARG A 35 6.40 -8.22 1.72
N GLN A 36 7.46 -8.01 0.96
CA GLN A 36 8.28 -6.82 1.10
C GLN A 36 7.53 -5.62 0.51
N VAL A 37 7.58 -4.50 1.21
CA VAL A 37 6.99 -3.24 0.76
C VAL A 37 7.92 -2.07 1.04
N TRP A 38 7.87 -1.06 0.19
CA TRP A 38 8.53 0.21 0.40
C TRP A 38 7.59 1.17 1.11
N LEU A 39 7.87 1.45 2.38
CA LEU A 39 7.15 2.46 3.14
C LEU A 39 7.72 3.85 2.87
N ARG A 40 6.87 4.74 2.36
CA ARG A 40 7.20 6.14 2.10
C ARG A 40 6.28 7.03 2.95
N PRO A 41 6.79 7.71 3.99
CA PRO A 41 6.00 8.66 4.74
C PRO A 41 5.78 9.93 3.90
N ALA A 42 4.54 10.41 3.89
CA ALA A 42 4.16 11.70 3.34
C ALA A 42 3.57 12.53 4.49
N VAL A 43 4.26 13.60 4.87
CA VAL A 43 3.84 14.48 5.97
C VAL A 43 3.45 15.83 5.39
N ASP A 44 2.22 16.28 5.68
CA ASP A 44 1.83 17.66 5.43
C ASP A 44 2.44 18.55 6.53
N PRO A 45 3.35 19.48 6.19
CA PRO A 45 4.01 20.34 7.19
C PRO A 45 3.05 21.36 7.83
N THR A 46 1.90 21.64 7.22
CA THR A 46 0.96 22.65 7.71
C THR A 46 0.02 22.08 8.76
N THR A 47 -0.51 20.87 8.53
CA THR A 47 -1.48 20.23 9.41
C THR A 47 -0.88 19.15 10.31
N GLY A 48 0.35 18.71 10.02
CA GLY A 48 0.98 17.57 10.68
C GLY A 48 0.36 16.23 10.30
N LEU A 49 -0.54 16.20 9.31
CA LEU A 49 -1.14 14.96 8.83
C LEU A 49 -0.06 14.07 8.21
N MET A 50 -0.01 12.83 8.68
CA MET A 50 0.90 11.81 8.17
C MET A 50 0.12 10.75 7.39
N SER A 51 0.48 10.59 6.14
CA SER A 51 0.10 9.47 5.30
C SER A 51 1.29 8.53 5.10
N LEU A 52 0.99 7.25 4.92
CA LEU A 52 1.91 6.24 4.42
C LEU A 52 1.51 5.90 3.00
N VAL A 53 2.48 6.04 2.09
CA VAL A 53 2.41 5.46 0.76
C VAL A 53 3.20 4.17 0.78
N ILE A 54 2.54 3.06 0.49
CA ILE A 54 3.08 1.71 0.58
C ILE A 54 3.20 1.19 -0.84
N TRP A 55 4.43 1.04 -1.35
CA TRP A 55 4.66 0.47 -2.68
C TRP A 55 5.07 -0.98 -2.59
N GLY A 56 4.64 -1.77 -3.57
CA GLY A 56 5.12 -3.14 -3.78
C GLY A 56 4.39 -3.77 -4.96
N ARG A 57 4.25 -5.09 -4.93
CA ARG A 57 3.59 -5.85 -6.00
C ARG A 57 2.38 -6.61 -5.49
N ALA A 58 1.30 -6.60 -6.26
CA ALA A 58 0.20 -7.54 -6.10
C ALA A 58 0.67 -8.98 -6.36
N ASP A 59 -0.20 -9.96 -6.12
CA ASP A 59 0.14 -11.40 -6.25
C ASP A 59 0.54 -11.80 -7.68
N ASP A 60 -0.02 -11.11 -8.67
CA ASP A 60 0.31 -11.27 -10.09
C ASP A 60 1.61 -10.55 -10.52
N GLY A 61 2.25 -9.82 -9.60
CA GLY A 61 3.46 -9.04 -9.86
C GLY A 61 3.20 -7.58 -10.29
N THR A 62 1.94 -7.18 -10.45
CA THR A 62 1.57 -5.82 -10.86
C THR A 62 2.00 -4.79 -9.81
N PRO A 63 2.76 -3.74 -10.19
CA PRO A 63 3.19 -2.69 -9.26
C PRO A 63 2.01 -1.88 -8.72
N LEU A 64 1.92 -1.78 -7.39
CA LEU A 64 0.79 -1.15 -6.68
C LEU A 64 1.29 -0.15 -5.63
N ALA A 65 0.60 0.98 -5.52
CA ALA A 65 0.66 1.90 -4.39
C ALA A 65 -0.63 1.83 -3.57
N VAL A 66 -0.48 1.66 -2.26
CA VAL A 66 -1.57 1.77 -1.29
C VAL A 66 -1.33 3.00 -0.42
N PHE A 67 -2.35 3.86 -0.32
CA PHE A 67 -2.34 5.03 0.52
C PHE A 67 -3.12 4.76 1.79
N ALA A 68 -2.44 4.91 2.91
CA ALA A 68 -3.00 4.64 4.20
C ALA A 68 -2.59 5.67 5.23
N ARG A 69 -3.28 5.69 6.36
CA ARG A 69 -2.83 6.42 7.55
C ARG A 69 -2.85 5.48 8.74
N ARG A 70 -1.99 5.76 9.71
CA ARG A 70 -1.98 5.04 10.98
C ARG A 70 -2.94 5.71 11.95
N VAL A 71 -3.86 4.95 12.53
CA VAL A 71 -4.78 5.41 13.58
C VAL A 71 -4.57 4.50 14.80
N GLY A 72 -3.78 4.96 15.77
CA GLY A 72 -3.40 4.15 16.93
C GLY A 72 -2.58 2.91 16.54
N ARG A 73 -3.18 1.73 16.67
CA ARG A 73 -2.59 0.45 16.23
C ARG A 73 -3.08 0.00 14.86
N ASP A 74 -4.05 0.71 14.30
CA ASP A 74 -4.73 0.33 13.07
C ASP A 74 -4.15 1.07 11.87
N ILE A 75 -4.38 0.49 10.70
CA ILE A 75 -4.06 1.09 9.41
C ILE A 75 -5.38 1.30 8.67
N GLU A 76 -5.65 2.55 8.31
CA GLU A 76 -6.80 2.91 7.48
C GLU A 76 -6.33 3.13 6.05
N VAL A 77 -6.68 2.22 5.16
CA VAL A 77 -6.47 2.35 3.72
C VAL A 77 -7.61 3.19 3.14
N TYR A 78 -7.28 4.21 2.37
CA TYR A 78 -8.26 5.14 1.81
C TYR A 78 -8.13 5.35 0.30
N ASN A 79 -7.02 4.92 -0.31
CA ASN A 79 -6.83 4.96 -1.76
C ASN A 79 -5.80 3.90 -2.19
N ALA A 80 -5.85 3.49 -3.45
CA ALA A 80 -4.85 2.64 -4.09
C ALA A 80 -4.77 2.94 -5.58
N GLU A 81 -3.59 2.82 -6.17
CA GLU A 81 -3.36 3.00 -7.62
C GLU A 81 -2.27 2.05 -8.12
N TYR A 82 -2.39 1.57 -9.36
CA TYR A 82 -1.27 0.92 -10.02
C TYR A 82 -0.19 1.94 -10.35
N LEU A 83 1.08 1.57 -10.15
CA LEU A 83 2.19 2.49 -10.41
C LEU A 83 2.35 2.75 -11.91
N ALA A 84 2.66 4.01 -12.25
CA ALA A 84 3.11 4.37 -13.59
C ALA A 84 4.48 3.76 -13.91
N ALA A 85 4.86 3.74 -15.18
CA ALA A 85 6.08 3.05 -15.65
C ALA A 85 7.37 3.57 -15.01
N ASP A 86 7.47 4.88 -14.77
CA ASP A 86 8.60 5.51 -14.09
C ASP A 86 8.67 5.14 -12.60
N GLN A 87 7.52 5.14 -11.92
CA GLN A 87 7.38 4.71 -10.52
C GLN A 87 7.69 3.21 -10.36
N ALA A 88 7.24 2.38 -11.29
CA ALA A 88 7.54 0.94 -11.30
C ALA A 88 9.05 0.68 -11.47
N ALA A 89 9.74 1.47 -12.29
CA ALA A 89 11.20 1.39 -12.44
C ALA A 89 11.94 1.85 -11.16
N GLU A 90 11.40 2.82 -10.42
CA GLU A 90 11.93 3.17 -9.10
C GLU A 90 11.73 2.05 -8.08
N LEU A 91 10.55 1.42 -8.08
CA LEU A 91 10.27 0.27 -7.24
C LEU A 91 11.24 -0.87 -7.54
N GLU A 92 11.48 -1.21 -8.80
CA GLU A 92 12.39 -2.29 -9.21
C GLU A 92 13.82 -2.05 -8.71
N LYS A 93 14.33 -0.81 -8.80
CA LYS A 93 15.65 -0.46 -8.25
C LYS A 93 15.72 -0.67 -6.74
N TRP A 94 14.65 -0.32 -6.04
CA TRP A 94 14.56 -0.53 -4.59
C TRP A 94 14.45 -2.02 -4.23
N GLU A 95 13.72 -2.81 -5.01
CA GLU A 95 13.60 -4.27 -4.84
C GLU A 95 14.96 -4.95 -5.00
N ALA A 96 15.76 -4.51 -5.98
CA ALA A 96 17.12 -5.01 -6.20
C ALA A 96 18.04 -4.84 -4.98
N THR A 97 17.82 -3.84 -4.11
CA THR A 97 18.62 -3.63 -2.88
C THR A 97 18.24 -4.57 -1.72
N ARG A 98 17.23 -5.42 -1.89
CA ARG A 98 16.70 -6.33 -0.85
C ARG A 98 16.76 -7.81 -1.22
N ASN A 99 17.20 -8.10 -2.44
CA ASN A 99 17.40 -9.46 -2.95
C ASN A 99 18.87 -9.93 -2.83
N ASP A 100 19.73 -9.12 -2.19
CA ASP A 100 21.08 -9.48 -1.71
C ASP A 100 21.04 -9.96 -0.25
#